data_AF-A0A2D8R315-F1
#
_entry.id   AF-A0A2D8R315-F1
#
_cell.length_a   1.000
_cell.length_b   1.000
_cell.length_c   1.000
_cell.angle_alpha   90.00
_cell.angle_beta   90.00
_cell.angle_gamma   90.00
#
_symmetry.space_group_name_H-M   'P 1'
#
loop_
_entity.id
_entity.type
_entity.pdbx_description
1 polymer ?
#
loop_
_entity_poly.entity_id
_entity_poly.type
_entity_poly.pdbx_seq_one_letter_code
_entity_poly.pdbx_strand_id
1 'polypeptide(L)' 'MSLPSFLTFTGIDARTDLIRARELSQFYPIEWGVLLSQERQGKENRYPDDQSINFMLAEDMMNFSAHLCGAYAREVIAG' A
#
# COMPACT_ATOMS: atom_id res chain seq x y z
N MET A 1 11.40 -17.13 20.97
CA MET A 1 11.21 -15.71 20.59
C MET A 1 9.75 -15.52 20.23
N SER A 2 9.10 -14.45 20.70
CA SER A 2 7.74 -14.08 20.29
C SER A 2 7.80 -13.22 19.03
N LEU A 3 6.88 -13.43 18.10
CA LEU A 3 6.72 -12.53 16.95
C LEU A 3 6.08 -11.20 17.39
N PRO A 4 6.34 -10.10 16.66
CA PRO A 4 5.57 -8.87 16.82
C PRO A 4 4.08 -9.13 16.61
N SER A 5 3.22 -8.48 17.41
CA SER A 5 1.77 -8.59 17.28
C SER A 5 1.21 -7.90 16.04
N PHE A 6 1.94 -6.93 15.49
CA PHE A 6 1.57 -6.17 14.29
C PHE A 6 2.82 -5.49 13.70
N LEU A 7 2.91 -5.46 12.38
CA LEU A 7 3.97 -4.81 11.62
C LEU A 7 3.33 -3.92 10.56
N THR A 8 3.83 -2.69 10.41
CA THR A 8 3.40 -1.82 9.31
C THR A 8 4.62 -1.35 8.52
N PHE A 9 4.52 -1.45 7.19
CA PHE A 9 5.50 -0.89 6.26
C PHE A 9 4.83 0.17 5.41
N THR A 10 5.45 1.35 5.28
CA THR A 10 4.86 2.47 4.54
C THR A 10 5.56 2.70 3.21
N GLY A 11 4.80 3.01 2.17
CA GLY A 11 5.32 3.38 0.85
C GLY A 11 5.57 2.19 -0.08
N ILE A 12 4.75 1.13 0.03
CA ILE A 12 4.76 0.06 -0.98
C ILE A 12 4.38 0.65 -2.34
N ASP A 13 5.16 0.33 -3.37
CA ASP A 13 5.01 0.90 -4.72
C ASP A 13 5.40 -0.11 -5.81
N ALA A 14 5.40 0.33 -7.07
CA ALA A 14 5.73 -0.48 -8.24
C ALA A 14 7.15 -1.05 -8.26
N ARG A 15 8.06 -0.55 -7.41
CA ARG A 15 9.44 -1.04 -7.29
C ARG A 15 9.58 -2.08 -6.18
N THR A 16 8.54 -2.27 -5.37
CA THR A 16 8.50 -3.32 -4.36
C THR A 16 8.19 -4.65 -5.05
N ASP A 17 8.90 -5.71 -4.67
CA ASP A 17 8.56 -7.06 -5.10
C ASP A 17 7.25 -7.49 -4.40
N LEU A 18 6.13 -7.31 -5.12
CA LEU A 18 4.79 -7.56 -4.58
C LEU A 18 4.54 -9.06 -4.31
N ILE A 19 5.22 -9.95 -5.03
CA ILE A 19 5.15 -11.39 -4.77
C ILE A 19 5.84 -11.70 -3.44
N ARG A 20 7.02 -11.14 -3.21
CA ARG A 20 7.73 -11.31 -1.95
C ARG A 20 6.99 -10.65 -0.78
N ALA A 21 6.35 -9.50 -1.00
CA ALA A 21 5.50 -8.85 0.00
C ALA A 21 4.30 -9.73 0.39
N ARG A 22 3.67 -10.38 -0.59
CA ARG A 22 2.60 -11.37 -0.35
C ARG A 22 3.10 -12.55 0.48
N GLU A 23 4.23 -13.14 0.12
CA GLU A 23 4.84 -14.22 0.89
C GLU A 23 5.09 -13.81 2.34
N LEU A 24 5.67 -12.63 2.59
CA LEU A 24 5.89 -12.12 3.95
C LEU A 24 4.59 -11.98 4.74
N SER A 25 3.51 -11.54 4.08
CA SER A 25 2.20 -11.36 4.69
C SER A 25 1.55 -12.68 5.13
N GLN A 26 2.01 -13.83 4.60
CA GLN A 26 1.57 -15.15 5.04
C GLN A 26 2.22 -15.57 6.37
N PHE A 27 3.39 -15.02 6.71
CA PHE A 27 4.15 -15.41 7.89
C PHE A 27 4.04 -14.42 9.05
N TYR A 28 3.71 -13.16 8.76
CA TYR A 28 3.70 -12.08 9.74
C TYR A 28 2.42 -11.24 9.60
N PRO A 29 1.88 -10.70 10.72
CA PRO A 29 0.72 -9.82 10.70
C PRO A 29 1.11 -8.43 10.17
N ILE A 30 1.26 -8.32 8.85
CA ILE A 30 1.74 -7.11 8.17
C ILE A 30 0.57 -6.32 7.58
N GLU A 31 0.63 -5.00 7.74
CA GLU A 31 -0.09 -4.01 6.95
C GLU A 31 0.88 -3.26 6.02
N TRP A 32 0.47 -3.05 4.78
CA TRP A 32 1.22 -2.31 3.77
C TRP A 32 0.56 -0.95 3.48
N GLY A 33 1.20 0.12 3.92
CA GLY A 33 0.77 1.49 3.66
C GLY A 33 1.07 1.92 2.23
N VAL A 34 0.02 2.28 1.50
CA VAL A 34 0.04 2.74 0.11
C VAL A 34 -0.14 4.26 0.07
N LEU A 35 0.78 4.98 -0.57
CA LEU A 35 0.65 6.42 -0.77
C LEU A 35 -0.14 6.67 -2.05
N LEU A 36 -1.30 7.33 -1.93
CA LEU A 36 -2.14 7.66 -3.08
C LEU A 36 -2.12 9.16 -3.35
N SER A 37 -1.98 9.53 -4.62
CA SER A 37 -1.99 10.93 -5.06
C SER A 37 -2.41 11.04 -6.51
N GLN A 38 -3.47 11.79 -6.78
CA GLN A 38 -3.98 12.05 -8.13
C GLN A 38 -2.91 12.64 -9.07
N GLU A 39 -2.01 13.48 -8.54
CA GLU A 39 -1.01 14.17 -9.36
C GLU A 39 0.28 13.36 -9.56
N ARG A 40 0.60 12.47 -8.62
CA ARG A 40 1.91 11.79 -8.52
C ARG A 40 1.90 10.29 -8.83
N GLN A 41 0.73 9.66 -8.91
CA GLN A 41 0.58 8.22 -9.21
C GLN A 41 1.42 7.81 -10.43
N GLY A 42 2.29 6.81 -10.28
CA GLY A 42 3.17 6.30 -11.33
C GLY A 42 4.27 7.25 -11.82
N LYS A 43 4.42 8.46 -11.26
CA LYS A 43 5.42 9.47 -11.68
C LYS A 43 6.58 9.60 -10.71
N GLU A 44 6.28 9.60 -9.41
CA GLU A 44 7.27 9.75 -8.35
C GLU A 44 7.50 8.43 -7.62
N ASN A 45 8.73 8.21 -7.14
CA ASN A 45 9.01 7.09 -6.24
C ASN A 45 8.09 7.14 -5.02
N ARG A 46 7.65 5.95 -4.56
CA ARG A 46 6.70 5.71 -3.46
C ARG A 46 5.22 5.88 -3.79
N TYR A 47 4.85 6.34 -4.99
CA TYR A 47 3.46 6.32 -5.45
C TYR A 47 3.33 5.22 -6.51
N PRO A 48 2.58 4.13 -6.25
CA PRO A 48 2.43 3.03 -7.21
C PRO A 48 1.86 3.52 -8.54
N ASP A 49 1.97 2.73 -9.60
CA ASP A 49 1.19 2.96 -10.81
C ASP A 49 -0.17 2.25 -10.71
N ASP A 50 -1.05 2.49 -11.70
CA ASP A 50 -2.38 1.89 -11.74
C ASP A 50 -2.31 0.35 -11.80
N GLN A 51 -1.29 -0.20 -12.47
CA GLN A 51 -1.10 -1.65 -12.52
C GLN A 51 -0.82 -2.24 -11.14
N SER A 52 0.05 -1.59 -10.36
CA SER A 52 0.39 -1.99 -9.01
C SER A 52 -0.80 -1.82 -8.06
N ILE A 53 -1.56 -0.73 -8.19
CA ILE A 53 -2.81 -0.55 -7.42
C ILE A 53 -3.80 -1.66 -7.75
N ASN A 54 -4.04 -1.96 -9.02
CA ASN A 54 -4.97 -3.02 -9.43
C ASN A 54 -4.53 -4.39 -8.92
N PHE A 55 -3.22 -4.67 -8.88
CA PHE A 55 -2.69 -5.87 -8.24
C PHE A 55 -3.02 -5.89 -6.74
N MET A 56 -2.75 -4.81 -6.02
CA MET A 56 -3.02 -4.72 -4.57
C MET A 56 -4.51 -4.86 -4.26
N LEU A 57 -5.39 -4.25 -5.07
CA LEU A 57 -6.84 -4.36 -4.93
C LEU A 57 -7.37 -5.78 -5.19
N ALA A 58 -6.66 -6.56 -6.00
CA ALA A 58 -7.01 -7.95 -6.30
C ALA A 58 -6.41 -8.97 -5.31
N GLU A 59 -5.65 -8.52 -4.31
CA GLU A 59 -4.93 -9.40 -3.39
C GLU A 59 -5.69 -9.59 -2.07
N ASP A 60 -6.20 -10.80 -1.86
CA ASP A 60 -6.97 -11.15 -0.66
C ASP A 60 -6.10 -11.49 0.56
N MET A 61 -4.81 -11.78 0.36
CA MET A 61 -3.90 -12.24 1.44
C MET A 61 -3.08 -11.12 2.07
N MET A 62 -3.25 -9.88 1.62
CA MET A 62 -2.50 -8.72 2.09
C MET A 62 -3.46 -7.70 2.70
N ASN A 63 -3.03 -7.05 3.79
CA ASN A 63 -3.74 -5.91 4.36
C ASN A 63 -3.08 -4.62 3.88
N PHE A 64 -3.89 -3.67 3.41
CA PHE A 64 -3.42 -2.38 2.93
C PHE A 64 -4.04 -1.24 3.71
N SER A 65 -3.25 -0.20 3.95
CA SER A 65 -3.75 1.10 4.44
C SER A 65 -3.51 2.18 3.39
N ALA A 66 -4.49 3.04 3.15
CA ALA A 66 -4.37 4.15 2.21
C ALA A 66 -3.95 5.43 2.92
N HIS A 67 -2.83 6.01 2.53
CA HIS A 67 -2.42 7.33 2.97
C HIS A 67 -2.84 8.38 1.94
N LEU A 68 -3.80 9.21 2.33
CA LEU A 68 -4.32 10.33 1.56
C LEU A 68 -3.94 11.64 2.26
N CYS A 69 -3.52 12.64 1.48
CA CYS A 69 -3.21 13.96 2.02
C CYS A 69 -3.74 15.10 1.12
N GLY A 70 -3.78 16.31 1.68
CA GLY A 70 -4.03 17.53 0.90
C GLY A 70 -5.43 17.63 0.30
N ALA A 71 -5.49 17.96 -1.00
CA ALA A 71 -6.76 18.07 -1.74
C ALA A 71 -7.47 16.72 -1.87
N TYR A 72 -6.73 15.65 -2.16
CA TYR A 72 -7.32 14.33 -2.37
C TYR A 72 -8.02 13.81 -1.10
N ALA A 73 -7.40 13.99 0.08
CA ALA A 73 -8.06 13.64 1.34
C ALA A 73 -9.35 14.44 1.58
N ARG A 74 -9.39 15.72 1.21
CA ARG A 74 -10.59 16.57 1.36
C ARG A 74 -11.73 16.13 0.45
N GLU A 75 -11.42 15.74 -0.78
CA GLU A 75 -12.39 15.21 -1.73
C GLU A 75 -13.02 13.91 -1.21
N VAL A 76 -12.21 12.95 -0.75
CA VAL A 76 -12.72 11.68 -0.20
C VAL A 76 -13.63 11.88 1.02
N ILE A 77 -13.33 12.87 1.87
CA ILE A 77 -14.18 13.20 3.03
C ILE A 77 -15.49 13.88 2.60
N ALA A 78 -15.49 14.61 1.49
CA ALA A 78 -16.68 15.31 0.99
C ALA A 78 -17.72 14.36 0.37
N GLY A 79 -17.32 13.16 -0.04
CA GLY A 79 -18.16 12.17 -0.74
C GLY A 79 -18.24 12.42 -2.24
#